data_AF-A0A944C8K7-F1
#
_entry.id   AF-A0A944C8K7-F1
#
_cell.length_a   1.000
_cell.length_b   1.000
_cell.length_c   1.000
_cell.angle_alpha   90.00
_cell.angle_beta   90.00
_cell.angle_gamma   90.00
#
_symmetry.space_group_name_H-M   'P 1'
#
loop_
_entity.id
_entity.type
_entity.pdbx_description
1 polymer ?
#
loop_
_entity_poly.entity_id
_entity_poly.type
_entity_poly.pdbx_seq_one_letter_code
_entity_poly.pdbx_strand_id
1 'polypeptide(L)'
;MGIVSRIKREIFIRPWLKQGYSRKLANAYYRKVQRDNALDNGISMEDKKWAHDHKYLSTSIGKYDLKNNPDKYISDVDYLFLQPFNNSFSKWMKDLVTTNHILVDYPEHLPKLYFSIIDREHKKIFLPIDTVNRAYGENYDDFIKLLDERGKLCLRPASNSTNRSTYIIERVGENRYKLCADKVDQLRMTMFGYGYDRHGLLCEGKLDEHSKSFPPNPCKKQEYDKESLLELISSLKYSYVIAEPYKMREGIDGTIKLYIANNELKTTELLDAYFLPHGATRPNHIRISETGEVEGRDLTIPGWDNIIADTLKIAAFVSEIEYFAVYIILTEDGFVIDRFSTSPALPPVAHSDKLNDYLLDRLAKKRSTFKTTKRSIWKAFKNKRFNCFVRKFCRPGIRPYMQSLWMHSVWDDFLHTKSTNIFQKIWCWKHGFQSFRIQQYGLTKENYKNFLSDYQYHWLNRINNGYQIWINDKTTTRYVMEPYKQFLAKYYYDIIKMNGKTCIKALQDIPEGFEASFDGIFKLLRQEKLLALKPSAGTHGDG
;
A
#
# COMPACT_ATOMS: atom_id res chain seq x y z
N MET A 1 25.12 9.22 14.30
CA MET A 1 24.60 8.80 15.62
C MET A 1 25.78 8.43 16.50
N GLY A 2 26.08 9.22 17.53
CA GLY A 2 27.15 8.91 18.50
C GLY A 2 26.84 7.70 19.39
N ILE A 3 27.84 7.14 20.06
CA ILE A 3 27.75 5.94 20.91
C ILE A 3 26.65 6.10 21.98
N VAL A 4 26.59 7.27 22.64
CA VAL A 4 25.60 7.59 23.68
C VAL A 4 24.15 7.48 23.15
N SER A 5 23.89 8.00 21.96
CA SER A 5 22.55 7.93 21.33
C SER A 5 22.12 6.50 21.03
N ARG A 6 23.07 5.62 20.70
CA ARG A 6 22.80 4.19 20.50
C ARG A 6 22.46 3.51 21.82
N ILE A 7 23.19 3.80 22.89
CA ILE A 7 22.95 3.23 24.22
C ILE A 7 21.56 3.64 24.73
N LYS A 8 21.23 4.93 24.70
CA LYS A 8 19.90 5.43 25.12
C LYS A 8 18.75 4.73 24.37
N ARG A 9 18.90 4.57 23.05
CA ARG A 9 17.92 3.84 22.24
C ARG A 9 17.82 2.36 22.64
N GLU A 10 18.94 1.67 22.84
CA GLU A 10 18.92 0.26 23.21
C GLU A 10 18.31 0.03 24.61
N ILE A 11 18.56 0.93 25.56
CA ILE A 11 17.91 0.92 26.88
C ILE A 11 16.39 1.07 26.71
N PHE A 12 15.94 2.05 25.94
CA PHE A 12 14.51 2.28 25.71
C PHE A 12 13.81 1.08 25.04
N ILE A 13 14.41 0.45 24.02
CA ILE A 13 13.71 -0.60 23.27
C ILE A 13 13.68 -1.95 24.00
N ARG A 14 14.59 -2.21 24.96
CA ARG A 14 14.74 -3.50 25.63
C ARG A 14 13.47 -4.01 26.35
N PRO A 15 12.75 -3.20 27.14
CA PRO A 15 11.50 -3.63 27.77
C PRO A 15 10.45 -4.08 26.74
N TRP A 16 10.32 -3.36 25.63
CA TRP A 16 9.40 -3.72 24.55
C TRP A 16 9.78 -5.06 23.90
N LEU A 17 11.08 -5.30 23.67
CA LEU A 17 11.53 -6.59 23.15
C LEU A 17 11.16 -7.76 24.08
N LYS A 18 11.23 -7.56 25.40
CA LYS A 18 10.83 -8.58 26.39
C LYS A 18 9.33 -8.86 26.36
N GLN A 19 8.51 -7.86 26.06
CA GLN A 19 7.05 -7.99 25.88
C GLN A 19 6.66 -8.60 24.51
N GLY A 20 7.62 -9.01 23.68
CA GLY A 20 7.38 -9.64 22.39
C GLY A 20 7.29 -8.67 21.21
N TYR A 21 7.44 -7.36 21.42
CA TYR A 21 7.45 -6.43 20.28
C TYR A 21 8.70 -6.63 19.42
N SER A 22 8.53 -6.52 18.10
CA SER A 22 9.69 -6.58 17.20
C SER A 22 10.64 -5.40 17.46
N ARG A 23 11.95 -5.62 17.29
CA ARG A 23 12.95 -4.54 17.37
C ARG A 23 12.60 -3.39 16.44
N LYS A 24 12.00 -3.69 15.29
CA LYS A 24 11.59 -2.67 14.36
C LYS A 24 10.49 -1.78 14.95
N LEU A 25 9.43 -2.37 15.49
CA LEU A 25 8.34 -1.65 16.12
C LEU A 25 8.85 -0.79 17.28
N ALA A 26 9.65 -1.37 18.17
CA ALA A 26 10.22 -0.65 19.31
C ALA A 26 11.06 0.56 18.88
N ASN A 27 11.82 0.44 17.79
CA ASN A 27 12.54 1.59 17.20
C ASN A 27 11.60 2.63 16.57
N ALA A 28 10.49 2.20 15.97
CA ALA A 28 9.49 3.13 15.44
C ALA A 28 8.82 3.93 16.57
N TYR A 29 8.45 3.25 17.65
CA TYR A 29 7.91 3.90 18.85
C TYR A 29 8.91 4.85 19.50
N TYR A 30 10.18 4.43 19.65
CA TYR A 30 11.25 5.32 20.14
C TYR A 30 11.34 6.62 19.34
N ARG A 31 11.26 6.56 18.00
CA ARG A 31 11.27 7.76 17.15
C ARG A 31 10.03 8.64 17.36
N LYS A 32 8.86 8.05 17.63
CA LYS A 32 7.65 8.81 17.98
C LYS A 32 7.83 9.52 19.32
N VAL A 33 8.31 8.82 20.35
CA VAL A 33 8.62 9.38 21.67
C VAL A 33 9.64 10.53 21.59
N GLN A 34 10.70 10.39 20.80
CA GLN A 34 11.66 11.47 20.61
C GLN A 34 11.03 12.71 19.96
N ARG A 35 10.10 12.53 19.02
CA ARG A 35 9.36 13.67 18.45
C ARG A 35 8.40 14.27 19.47
N ASP A 36 7.68 13.43 20.21
CA ASP A 36 6.72 13.85 21.23
C ASP A 36 7.39 14.68 22.35
N ASN A 37 8.59 14.27 22.77
CA ASN A 37 9.41 15.05 23.69
C ASN A 37 9.82 16.41 23.12
N ALA A 38 10.09 16.49 21.81
CA ALA A 38 10.47 17.72 21.12
C ALA A 38 9.28 18.60 20.70
N LEU A 39 8.05 18.10 20.77
CA LEU A 39 6.85 18.87 20.44
C LEU A 39 6.54 19.85 21.58
N ASP A 40 6.39 21.13 21.25
CA ASP A 40 5.81 22.11 22.16
C ASP A 40 4.28 22.04 22.04
N ASN A 41 3.66 21.30 22.95
CA ASN A 41 2.22 21.02 22.95
C ASN A 41 1.54 21.39 24.28
N GLY A 42 2.22 22.18 25.13
CA GLY A 42 1.71 22.58 26.44
C GLY A 42 1.64 21.47 27.50
N ILE A 43 2.11 20.25 27.19
CA ILE A 43 2.12 19.12 28.13
C ILE A 43 3.44 19.07 28.89
N SER A 44 3.38 18.96 30.21
CA SER A 44 4.55 18.89 31.09
C SER A 44 5.45 17.69 30.75
N MET A 45 6.77 17.83 30.93
CA MET A 45 7.70 16.70 30.69
C MET A 45 7.42 15.50 31.59
N GLU A 46 6.85 15.72 32.77
CA GLU A 46 6.41 14.68 33.69
C GLU A 46 5.23 13.89 33.11
N ASP A 47 4.22 14.57 32.58
CA ASP A 47 3.08 13.93 31.93
C ASP A 47 3.47 13.22 30.62
N LYS A 48 4.39 13.80 29.85
CA LYS A 48 4.96 13.10 28.68
C LYS A 48 5.61 11.79 29.09
N LYS A 49 6.43 11.81 30.14
CA LYS A 49 7.09 10.62 30.68
C LYS A 49 6.06 9.60 31.16
N TRP A 50 5.06 10.05 31.94
CA TRP A 50 3.96 9.20 32.41
C TRP A 50 3.24 8.51 31.24
N ALA A 51 2.85 9.25 30.20
CA ALA A 51 2.19 8.67 29.02
C ALA A 51 3.08 7.62 28.34
N HIS A 52 4.37 7.91 28.16
CA HIS A 52 5.30 6.98 27.50
C HIS A 52 5.48 5.67 28.28
N ASP A 53 5.53 5.76 29.61
CA ASP A 53 5.61 4.62 30.53
C ASP A 53 4.32 3.76 30.47
N HIS A 54 3.16 4.39 30.19
CA HIS A 54 1.87 3.73 29.98
C HIS A 54 1.58 3.39 28.50
N LYS A 55 2.60 3.40 27.63
CA LYS A 55 2.52 3.01 26.19
C LYS A 55 1.74 3.99 25.29
N TYR A 56 1.49 5.21 25.75
CA TYR A 56 0.84 6.28 25.01
C TYR A 56 1.82 7.38 24.58
N LEU A 57 1.43 8.20 23.62
CA LEU A 57 2.02 9.52 23.37
C LEU A 57 1.33 10.57 24.24
N SER A 58 2.01 11.69 24.50
CA SER A 58 1.50 12.74 25.39
C SER A 58 0.16 13.32 24.92
N THR A 59 -0.02 13.50 23.62
CA THR A 59 -1.28 13.97 23.03
C THR A 59 -2.48 13.06 23.31
N SER A 60 -2.26 11.78 23.66
CA SER A 60 -3.32 10.84 24.00
C SER A 60 -3.91 11.10 25.40
N ILE A 61 -3.22 11.83 26.29
CA ILE A 61 -3.70 12.13 27.65
C ILE A 61 -5.03 12.86 27.60
N GLY A 62 -5.07 14.05 26.99
CA GLY A 62 -6.30 14.84 26.88
C GLY A 62 -7.29 14.21 25.90
N LYS A 63 -6.80 13.53 24.86
CA LYS A 63 -7.64 12.86 23.86
C LYS A 63 -8.58 11.83 24.49
N TYR A 64 -8.09 11.02 25.43
CA TYR A 64 -8.84 9.90 26.01
C TYR A 64 -9.16 10.08 27.49
N ASP A 65 -8.82 11.25 28.06
CA ASP A 65 -8.87 11.48 29.50
C ASP A 65 -8.16 10.36 30.30
N LEU A 66 -6.93 10.03 29.88
CA LEU A 66 -6.20 8.84 30.36
C LEU A 66 -5.93 8.84 31.87
N LYS A 67 -5.93 10.00 32.52
CA LYS A 67 -5.71 10.09 33.98
C LYS A 67 -6.89 9.52 34.75
N ASN A 68 -8.10 9.62 34.21
CA ASN A 68 -9.30 9.02 34.78
C ASN A 68 -9.61 7.64 34.16
N ASN A 69 -9.16 7.38 32.93
CA ASN A 69 -9.47 6.16 32.17
C ASN A 69 -8.21 5.47 31.59
N PRO A 70 -7.22 5.06 32.41
CA PRO A 70 -5.89 4.65 31.94
C PRO A 70 -5.88 3.40 31.05
N ASP A 71 -6.81 2.47 31.27
CA ASP A 71 -6.83 1.16 30.61
C ASP A 71 -8.00 0.97 29.65
N LYS A 72 -8.83 2.01 29.43
CA LYS A 72 -10.01 1.90 28.56
C LYS A 72 -9.63 1.76 27.08
N TYR A 73 -8.64 2.54 26.62
CA TYR A 73 -8.35 2.67 25.20
C TYR A 73 -7.15 1.83 24.75
N ILE A 74 -7.12 1.46 23.47
CA ILE A 74 -5.91 0.88 22.89
C ILE A 74 -4.75 1.88 22.91
N SER A 75 -3.58 1.42 23.38
CA SER A 75 -2.37 2.25 23.46
C SER A 75 -1.73 2.53 22.09
N ASP A 76 -0.96 3.62 22.00
CA ASP A 76 -0.22 3.99 20.78
C ASP A 76 0.76 2.90 20.33
N VAL A 77 1.38 2.19 21.28
CA VAL A 77 2.28 1.07 20.99
C VAL A 77 1.50 -0.18 20.56
N ASP A 78 0.39 -0.48 21.22
CA ASP A 78 -0.43 -1.65 20.90
C ASP A 78 -1.08 -1.51 19.51
N TYR A 79 -1.53 -0.31 19.14
CA TYR A 79 -2.00 -0.04 17.79
C TYR A 79 -0.90 -0.26 16.73
N LEU A 80 0.35 0.16 17.02
CA LEU A 80 1.50 -0.15 16.16
C LEU A 80 1.77 -1.66 16.08
N PHE A 81 1.49 -2.40 17.15
CA PHE A 81 1.69 -3.84 17.21
C PHE A 81 0.66 -4.61 16.40
N LEU A 82 -0.56 -4.09 16.25
CA LEU A 82 -1.57 -4.68 15.37
C LEU A 82 -1.14 -4.73 13.90
N GLN A 83 -0.23 -3.85 13.46
CA GLN A 83 0.23 -3.84 12.07
C GLN A 83 1.09 -5.07 11.67
N PRO A 84 1.03 -5.50 10.39
CA PRO A 84 0.01 -5.12 9.40
C PRO A 84 -1.37 -5.66 9.81
N PHE A 85 -2.42 -4.87 9.57
CA PHE A 85 -3.82 -5.27 9.86
C PHE A 85 -4.36 -6.29 8.85
N ASN A 86 -3.85 -6.21 7.63
CA ASN A 86 -4.39 -6.92 6.49
C ASN A 86 -3.37 -7.88 5.90
N ASN A 87 -3.86 -8.87 5.17
CA ASN A 87 -3.07 -9.85 4.44
C ASN A 87 -2.54 -9.26 3.11
N SER A 88 -2.11 -10.15 2.19
CA SER A 88 -1.55 -9.75 0.89
C SER A 88 -2.53 -8.99 -0.02
N PHE A 89 -3.84 -9.09 0.21
CA PHE A 89 -4.90 -8.43 -0.56
C PHE A 89 -4.94 -6.92 -0.37
N SER A 90 -4.21 -6.38 0.61
CA SER A 90 -3.98 -4.94 0.74
C SER A 90 -3.51 -4.30 -0.58
N LYS A 91 -2.83 -5.07 -1.45
CA LYS A 91 -2.36 -4.64 -2.78
C LYS A 91 -3.45 -4.09 -3.69
N TRP A 92 -4.69 -4.58 -3.58
CA TRP A 92 -5.82 -4.17 -4.40
C TRP A 92 -6.25 -2.72 -4.16
N MET A 93 -5.92 -2.18 -2.99
CA MET A 93 -6.39 -0.89 -2.51
C MET A 93 -5.25 0.13 -2.30
N LYS A 94 -4.06 -0.11 -2.91
CA LYS A 94 -2.88 0.76 -2.72
C LYS A 94 -2.78 1.89 -3.74
N ASP A 95 -3.31 1.68 -4.93
CA ASP A 95 -3.21 2.61 -6.04
C ASP A 95 -4.53 2.68 -6.83
N LEU A 96 -4.82 3.85 -7.37
CA LEU A 96 -6.10 4.16 -8.01
C LEU A 96 -6.38 3.28 -9.23
N VAL A 97 -5.34 2.91 -9.98
CA VAL A 97 -5.48 2.13 -11.22
C VAL A 97 -5.88 0.69 -10.87
N THR A 98 -5.15 0.05 -9.95
CA THR A 98 -5.49 -1.29 -9.46
C THR A 98 -6.88 -1.28 -8.83
N THR A 99 -7.21 -0.31 -7.97
CA THR A 99 -8.53 -0.23 -7.35
C THR A 99 -9.66 -0.17 -8.38
N ASN A 100 -9.52 0.64 -9.43
CA ASN A 100 -10.52 0.77 -10.50
C ASN A 100 -10.72 -0.56 -11.25
N HIS A 101 -9.65 -1.31 -11.48
CA HIS A 101 -9.77 -2.64 -12.11
C HIS A 101 -10.39 -3.70 -11.18
N ILE A 102 -10.08 -3.68 -9.89
CA ILE A 102 -10.66 -4.61 -8.92
C ILE A 102 -12.15 -4.35 -8.71
N LEU A 103 -12.55 -3.08 -8.67
CA LEU A 103 -13.92 -2.64 -8.43
C LEU A 103 -14.63 -2.24 -9.74
N VAL A 104 -14.42 -3.01 -10.81
CA VAL A 104 -14.94 -2.73 -12.16
C VAL A 104 -16.49 -2.67 -12.21
N ASP A 105 -17.17 -3.32 -11.27
CA ASP A 105 -18.63 -3.32 -11.15
C ASP A 105 -19.19 -2.13 -10.35
N TYR A 106 -18.32 -1.23 -9.86
CA TYR A 106 -18.70 -0.03 -9.09
C TYR A 106 -18.08 1.27 -9.65
N PRO A 107 -18.03 1.48 -10.99
CA PRO A 107 -17.32 2.62 -11.58
C PRO A 107 -17.91 3.98 -11.18
N GLU A 108 -19.22 4.04 -10.89
CA GLU A 108 -19.94 5.25 -10.48
C GLU A 108 -19.47 5.81 -9.13
N HIS A 109 -18.93 4.95 -8.26
CA HIS A 109 -18.43 5.34 -6.95
C HIS A 109 -16.91 5.54 -6.93
N LEU A 110 -16.23 5.48 -8.07
CA LEU A 110 -14.77 5.58 -8.16
C LEU A 110 -14.32 6.83 -8.92
N PRO A 111 -13.08 7.29 -8.70
CA PRO A 111 -12.54 8.41 -9.45
C PRO A 111 -12.45 8.01 -10.93
N LYS A 112 -13.08 8.79 -11.82
CA LYS A 112 -12.99 8.56 -13.26
C LYS A 112 -11.57 8.84 -13.75
N LEU A 113 -10.88 7.80 -14.20
CA LEU A 113 -9.50 7.88 -14.67
C LEU A 113 -9.41 7.76 -16.19
N TYR A 114 -8.44 8.45 -16.79
CA TYR A 114 -8.22 8.49 -18.23
C TYR A 114 -6.88 7.89 -18.64
N PHE A 115 -5.78 8.32 -18.00
CA PHE A 115 -4.44 7.83 -18.30
C PHE A 115 -3.68 7.46 -17.03
N SER A 116 -2.81 6.47 -17.13
CA SER A 116 -1.72 6.20 -16.19
C SER A 116 -0.40 6.67 -16.79
N ILE A 117 0.33 7.49 -16.05
CA ILE A 117 1.64 8.01 -16.42
C ILE A 117 2.69 7.22 -15.65
N ILE A 118 3.45 6.40 -16.37
CA ILE A 118 4.52 5.59 -15.80
C ILE A 118 5.89 6.03 -16.31
N ASP A 119 6.93 5.70 -15.55
CA ASP A 119 8.31 5.88 -15.96
C ASP A 119 8.85 4.55 -16.50
N ARG A 120 9.39 4.57 -17.72
CA ARG A 120 10.19 3.47 -18.28
C ARG A 120 11.39 4.07 -18.99
N GLU A 121 12.57 3.53 -18.68
CA GLU A 121 13.83 3.96 -19.30
C GLU A 121 14.03 5.49 -19.27
N HIS A 122 13.65 6.11 -18.15
CA HIS A 122 13.73 7.56 -17.93
C HIS A 122 12.81 8.40 -18.83
N LYS A 123 11.78 7.79 -19.45
CA LYS A 123 10.75 8.46 -20.23
C LYS A 123 9.38 8.26 -19.61
N LYS A 124 8.55 9.29 -19.69
CA LYS A 124 7.13 9.19 -19.32
C LYS A 124 6.35 8.54 -20.45
N ILE A 125 5.59 7.51 -20.09
CA ILE A 125 4.67 6.82 -20.99
C ILE A 125 3.25 7.08 -20.48
N PHE A 126 2.38 7.50 -21.40
CA PHE A 126 0.97 7.77 -21.16
C PHE A 126 0.18 6.55 -21.62
N LEU A 127 -0.39 5.81 -20.67
CA LEU A 127 -1.16 4.60 -20.95
C LEU A 127 -2.64 4.89 -20.69
N PRO A 128 -3.54 4.76 -21.68
CA PRO A 128 -4.97 4.89 -21.44
C PRO A 128 -5.43 3.81 -20.46
N ILE A 129 -6.34 4.18 -19.56
CA ILE A 129 -6.89 3.26 -18.55
C ILE A 129 -8.03 2.43 -19.14
N ASP A 130 -8.86 3.04 -20.00
CA ASP A 130 -9.74 2.28 -20.88
C ASP A 130 -8.90 1.59 -21.96
N THR A 131 -8.66 0.30 -21.74
CA THR A 131 -7.89 -0.55 -22.67
C THR A 131 -8.76 -1.30 -23.66
N VAL A 132 -10.09 -1.20 -23.54
CA VAL A 132 -11.06 -1.95 -24.34
C VAL A 132 -11.50 -1.12 -25.53
N ASN A 133 -12.15 0.03 -25.29
CA ASN A 133 -12.63 0.87 -26.37
C ASN A 133 -11.54 1.79 -26.90
N ARG A 134 -10.51 2.06 -26.07
CA ARG A 134 -9.34 2.90 -26.38
C ARG A 134 -9.77 4.22 -27.06
N ALA A 135 -10.65 4.97 -26.41
CA ALA A 135 -11.13 6.27 -26.92
C ALA A 135 -9.98 7.25 -27.26
N TYR A 136 -8.83 7.07 -26.61
CA TYR A 136 -7.59 7.81 -26.86
C TYR A 136 -6.43 6.83 -27.05
N GLY A 137 -5.42 7.22 -27.85
CA GLY A 137 -4.19 6.43 -28.05
C GLY A 137 -3.23 6.46 -26.85
N GLU A 138 -2.02 5.91 -27.02
CA GLU A 138 -1.05 5.65 -25.94
C GLU A 138 0.11 6.66 -25.91
N ASN A 139 -0.19 7.95 -26.10
CA ASN A 139 0.86 8.99 -26.13
C ASN A 139 0.42 10.32 -25.50
N TYR A 140 1.37 11.27 -25.46
CA TYR A 140 1.16 12.60 -24.89
C TYR A 140 0.19 13.48 -25.69
N ASP A 141 0.17 13.33 -27.01
CA ASP A 141 -0.71 14.10 -27.89
C ASP A 141 -2.18 13.73 -27.67
N ASP A 142 -2.45 12.44 -27.43
CA ASP A 142 -3.75 11.94 -27.03
C ASP A 142 -4.22 12.49 -25.67
N PHE A 143 -3.30 12.63 -24.72
CA PHE A 143 -3.58 13.33 -23.46
C PHE A 143 -3.93 14.81 -23.70
N ILE A 144 -3.19 15.50 -24.57
CA ILE A 144 -3.46 16.91 -24.89
C ILE A 144 -4.82 17.05 -25.57
N LYS A 145 -5.15 16.17 -26.51
CA LYS A 145 -6.48 16.12 -27.13
C LYS A 145 -7.59 15.96 -26.09
N LEU A 146 -7.45 15.03 -25.15
CA LEU A 146 -8.40 14.88 -24.04
C LEU A 146 -8.51 16.16 -23.20
N LEU A 147 -7.37 16.80 -22.87
CA LEU A 147 -7.36 18.05 -22.11
C LEU A 147 -8.05 19.18 -22.87
N ASP A 148 -7.89 19.24 -24.19
CA ASP A 148 -8.52 20.23 -25.05
C ASP A 148 -10.03 20.04 -25.16
N GLU A 149 -10.50 18.78 -25.19
CA GLU A 149 -11.92 18.42 -25.19
C GLU A 149 -12.60 18.69 -23.85
N ARG A 150 -11.92 18.36 -22.74
CA ARG A 150 -12.47 18.50 -21.38
C ARG A 150 -12.30 19.90 -20.80
N GLY A 151 -11.34 20.66 -21.29
CA GLY A 151 -10.95 21.97 -20.76
C GLY A 151 -10.20 21.90 -19.42
N LYS A 152 -10.51 20.94 -18.55
CA LYS A 152 -9.91 20.83 -17.22
C LYS A 152 -9.75 19.37 -16.79
N LEU A 153 -8.58 19.02 -16.28
CA LEU A 153 -8.23 17.68 -15.80
C LEU A 153 -7.44 17.73 -14.50
N CYS A 154 -7.34 16.59 -13.85
CA CYS A 154 -6.62 16.41 -12.60
C CYS A 154 -5.44 15.44 -12.78
N LEU A 155 -4.23 15.88 -12.42
CA LEU A 155 -3.03 15.06 -12.38
C LEU A 155 -2.79 14.58 -10.95
N ARG A 156 -3.15 13.32 -10.69
CA ARG A 156 -3.20 12.74 -9.33
C ARG A 156 -2.11 11.71 -9.13
N PRO A 157 -1.47 11.61 -7.95
CA PRO A 157 -0.56 10.50 -7.67
C PRO A 157 -1.29 9.16 -7.79
N ALA A 158 -0.70 8.19 -8.49
CA ALA A 158 -1.32 6.87 -8.66
C ALA A 158 -1.48 6.14 -7.31
N SER A 159 -0.53 6.33 -6.40
CA SER A 159 -0.58 5.80 -5.02
C SER A 159 -0.38 6.90 -3.99
N ASN A 160 -1.01 6.72 -2.83
CA ASN A 160 -0.92 7.65 -1.69
C ASN A 160 0.51 7.75 -1.13
N SER A 161 1.02 8.97 -0.92
CA SER A 161 2.29 9.24 -0.23
C SER A 161 2.29 10.68 0.30
N THR A 162 3.11 10.99 1.31
CA THR A 162 3.23 12.34 1.90
C THR A 162 3.93 13.36 1.02
N ASN A 163 4.62 12.90 -0.03
CA ASN A 163 5.48 13.74 -0.85
C ASN A 163 4.93 13.92 -2.27
N ARG A 164 3.65 13.59 -2.49
CA ARG A 164 3.01 13.57 -3.81
C ARG A 164 1.73 14.38 -3.76
N SER A 165 1.71 15.52 -4.44
CA SER A 165 0.52 16.36 -4.51
C SER A 165 -0.27 16.08 -5.78
N THR A 166 -1.53 16.47 -5.77
CA THR A 166 -2.43 16.50 -6.92
C THR A 166 -2.38 17.90 -7.53
N TYR A 167 -2.50 17.95 -8.85
CA TYR A 167 -2.51 19.21 -9.59
C TYR A 167 -3.73 19.29 -10.50
N ILE A 168 -4.26 20.48 -10.67
CA ILE A 168 -5.30 20.79 -11.65
C ILE A 168 -4.62 21.38 -12.88
N ILE A 169 -4.91 20.79 -14.03
CA ILE A 169 -4.49 21.27 -15.35
C ILE A 169 -5.72 21.85 -16.03
N GLU A 170 -5.64 23.11 -16.46
CA GLU A 170 -6.72 23.82 -17.12
C GLU A 170 -6.23 24.42 -18.44
N ARG A 171 -6.99 24.23 -19.51
CA ARG A 171 -6.78 24.91 -20.78
C ARG A 171 -7.30 26.34 -20.67
N VAL A 172 -6.43 27.30 -20.94
CA VAL A 172 -6.74 28.74 -20.91
C VAL A 172 -6.67 29.39 -22.29
N GLY A 173 -6.27 28.65 -23.31
CA GLY A 173 -6.27 29.08 -24.71
C GLY A 173 -5.76 27.99 -25.65
N GLU A 174 -5.57 28.35 -26.92
CA GLU A 174 -4.90 27.48 -27.89
C GLU A 174 -3.44 27.28 -27.49
N ASN A 175 -3.04 26.01 -27.28
CA ASN A 175 -1.70 25.65 -26.82
C ASN A 175 -1.26 26.40 -25.54
N ARG A 176 -2.20 26.74 -24.65
CA ARG A 176 -1.92 27.41 -23.37
C ARG A 176 -2.66 26.74 -22.22
N TYR A 177 -1.88 26.31 -21.23
CA TYR A 177 -2.35 25.54 -20.09
C TYR A 177 -1.87 26.16 -18.77
N LYS A 178 -2.70 26.07 -17.75
CA LYS A 178 -2.39 26.48 -16.39
C LYS A 178 -2.33 25.25 -15.51
N LEU A 179 -1.25 25.13 -14.74
CA LEU A 179 -1.11 24.11 -13.69
C LEU A 179 -1.15 24.78 -12.33
N CYS A 180 -2.10 24.40 -11.48
CA CYS A 180 -2.11 24.80 -10.08
C CYS A 180 -2.16 23.58 -9.16
N ALA A 181 -1.61 23.73 -7.96
CA ALA A 181 -1.78 22.71 -6.95
C ALA A 181 -3.26 22.61 -6.57
N ASP A 182 -3.77 21.38 -6.47
CA ASP A 182 -5.12 21.16 -5.99
C ASP A 182 -5.19 21.51 -4.50
N LYS A 183 -5.99 22.53 -4.17
CA LYS A 183 -6.16 22.99 -2.78
C LYS A 183 -6.74 21.89 -1.91
N VAL A 184 -7.69 21.12 -2.43
CA VAL A 184 -8.32 20.01 -1.72
C VAL A 184 -7.27 18.97 -1.36
N ASP A 185 -6.41 18.60 -2.31
CA ASP A 185 -5.28 17.71 -2.05
C ASP A 185 -4.20 18.29 -1.13
N GLN A 186 -3.83 19.56 -1.21
CA GLN A 186 -2.88 20.15 -0.26
C GLN A 186 -3.37 20.03 1.18
N LEU A 187 -4.65 20.29 1.40
CA LEU A 187 -5.31 20.16 2.70
C LEU A 187 -5.42 18.68 3.11
N ARG A 188 -5.64 17.78 2.15
CA ARG A 188 -5.52 16.32 2.28
C ARG A 188 -4.14 15.91 2.82
N MET A 189 -3.07 16.39 2.18
CA MET A 189 -1.69 16.01 2.49
C MET A 189 -1.31 16.35 3.94
N THR A 190 -1.79 17.47 4.47
CA THR A 190 -1.55 17.88 5.86
C THR A 190 -2.34 17.04 6.87
N MET A 191 -3.56 16.61 6.53
CA MET A 191 -4.40 15.76 7.39
C MET A 191 -3.79 14.38 7.63
N PHE A 192 -3.02 13.90 6.66
CA PHE A 192 -2.80 12.47 6.58
C PHE A 192 -1.46 11.97 7.05
N GLY A 193 -0.45 12.85 7.21
CA GLY A 193 0.84 12.50 7.78
C GLY A 193 1.30 11.09 7.41
N TYR A 194 1.13 10.72 6.13
CA TYR A 194 0.96 9.32 5.76
C TYR A 194 2.21 8.51 6.06
N GLY A 195 2.09 7.73 7.12
CA GLY A 195 2.99 6.63 7.42
C GLY A 195 2.91 5.50 6.41
N TYR A 196 2.38 5.66 5.19
CA TYR A 196 2.43 4.56 4.21
C TYR A 196 3.89 4.24 3.83
N ASP A 197 4.69 5.28 3.56
CA ASP A 197 6.15 5.13 3.31
C ASP A 197 6.95 4.90 4.61
N ARG A 198 6.47 5.37 5.77
CA ARG A 198 7.08 5.00 7.06
C ARG A 198 6.67 3.60 7.54
N HIS A 199 5.57 3.01 7.13
CA HIS A 199 5.22 1.62 7.46
C HIS A 199 5.89 0.65 6.50
N GLY A 200 6.17 1.11 5.27
CA GLY A 200 7.19 0.55 4.36
C GLY A 200 8.58 0.37 4.99
N LEU A 201 8.85 0.99 6.15
CA LEU A 201 10.02 0.65 6.99
C LEU A 201 10.11 -0.86 7.31
N LEU A 202 9.04 -1.67 7.14
CA LEU A 202 9.04 -3.13 7.44
C LEU A 202 9.73 -3.94 6.32
N CYS A 203 10.00 -3.33 5.16
CA CYS A 203 10.80 -3.94 4.11
C CYS A 203 12.23 -3.40 4.18
N GLU A 204 13.22 -4.28 4.16
CA GLU A 204 14.65 -3.93 4.11
C GLU A 204 15.10 -3.30 2.78
N GLY A 205 14.16 -2.88 1.94
CA GLY A 205 14.40 -2.12 0.73
C GLY A 205 14.11 -0.66 0.98
N LYS A 206 15.16 0.15 1.01
CA LYS A 206 15.15 1.61 0.85
C LYS A 206 13.92 2.30 1.47
N LEU A 207 14.09 2.77 2.72
CA LEU A 207 13.89 4.20 2.87
C LEU A 207 14.77 4.80 1.79
N ASP A 208 14.15 5.20 0.71
CA ASP A 208 14.69 6.30 -0.02
C ASP A 208 14.90 7.39 1.04
N GLU A 209 16.17 7.59 1.45
CA GLU A 209 16.67 8.79 2.10
C GLU A 209 16.52 9.99 1.13
N HIS A 210 15.43 10.03 0.36
CA HIS A 210 15.15 11.00 -0.66
C HIS A 210 14.58 12.23 0.01
N SER A 211 15.57 13.03 0.37
CA SER A 211 15.65 14.46 0.52
C SER A 211 14.46 15.15 1.17
N LYS A 212 14.79 15.82 2.27
CA LYS A 212 14.15 17.06 2.72
C LYS A 212 14.20 18.18 1.65
N SER A 213 14.54 17.89 0.39
CA SER A 213 14.84 18.86 -0.67
C SER A 213 13.93 18.71 -1.90
N PHE A 214 12.90 17.86 -1.87
CA PHE A 214 11.96 17.82 -3.00
C PHE A 214 11.12 19.10 -3.00
N PRO A 215 11.12 19.89 -4.08
CA PRO A 215 10.30 21.10 -4.15
C PRO A 215 8.82 20.69 -4.08
N PRO A 216 8.06 21.19 -3.08
CA PRO A 216 6.66 20.81 -2.88
C PRO A 216 5.74 21.26 -4.03
N ASN A 217 6.20 22.19 -4.86
CA ASN A 217 5.47 22.74 -5.98
C ASN A 217 6.30 22.65 -7.27
N PRO A 218 5.95 21.78 -8.23
CA PRO A 218 6.57 21.73 -9.54
C PRO A 218 6.06 22.87 -10.45
N CYS A 219 4.98 23.58 -10.10
CA CYS A 219 4.46 24.70 -10.90
C CYS A 219 5.45 25.88 -10.88
N LYS A 220 6.35 25.93 -11.86
CA LYS A 220 7.40 26.96 -12.01
C LYS A 220 6.95 28.15 -12.87
N LYS A 221 5.98 27.96 -13.77
CA LYS A 221 5.44 28.98 -14.67
C LYS A 221 3.97 29.25 -14.37
N GLN A 222 3.51 30.44 -14.73
CA GLN A 222 2.08 30.81 -14.68
C GLN A 222 1.28 30.09 -15.75
N GLU A 223 1.84 29.97 -16.95
CA GLU A 223 1.27 29.28 -18.11
C GLU A 223 2.33 28.37 -18.74
N TYR A 224 1.86 27.32 -19.41
CA TYR A 224 2.64 26.33 -20.14
C TYR A 224 2.07 26.17 -21.54
N ASP A 225 2.94 26.07 -22.52
CA ASP A 225 2.62 25.46 -23.81
C ASP A 225 2.72 23.93 -23.71
N LYS A 226 2.34 23.23 -24.79
CA LYS A 226 2.41 21.77 -24.88
C LYS A 226 3.81 21.21 -24.57
N GLU A 227 4.88 21.82 -25.05
CA GLU A 227 6.24 21.29 -24.87
C GLU A 227 6.73 21.47 -23.43
N SER A 228 6.54 22.66 -22.85
CA SER A 228 6.94 22.96 -21.48
C SER A 228 6.05 22.27 -20.44
N LEU A 229 4.79 21.95 -20.78
CA LEU A 229 3.95 21.09 -19.96
C LEU A 229 4.48 19.64 -19.96
N LEU A 230 4.94 19.12 -21.10
CA LEU A 230 5.58 17.81 -21.15
C LEU A 230 6.88 17.78 -20.34
N GLU A 231 7.72 18.80 -20.44
CA GLU A 231 8.96 18.93 -19.66
C GLU A 231 8.66 18.89 -18.15
N LEU A 232 7.62 19.64 -17.74
CA LEU A 232 7.16 19.67 -16.36
C LEU A 232 6.68 18.29 -15.88
N ILE A 233 5.79 17.63 -16.63
CA ILE A 233 5.29 16.30 -16.30
C ILE A 233 6.44 15.28 -16.27
N SER A 234 7.41 15.41 -17.17
CA SER A 234 8.60 14.57 -17.24
C SER A 234 9.49 14.71 -16.00
N SER A 235 9.49 15.88 -15.36
CA SER A 235 10.19 16.10 -14.09
C SER A 235 9.55 15.40 -12.88
N LEU A 236 8.30 14.93 -13.01
CA LEU A 236 7.61 14.26 -11.91
C LEU A 236 8.25 12.91 -11.62
N LYS A 237 8.74 12.76 -10.39
CA LYS A 237 9.47 11.56 -9.97
C LYS A 237 8.59 10.30 -9.85
N TYR A 238 7.29 10.48 -9.61
CA TYR A 238 6.38 9.39 -9.27
C TYR A 238 5.43 9.06 -10.43
N SER A 239 4.74 7.93 -10.34
CA SER A 239 3.64 7.60 -11.25
C SER A 239 2.41 8.43 -10.90
N TYR A 240 1.79 8.99 -11.92
CA TYR A 240 0.58 9.79 -11.82
C TYR A 240 -0.54 9.17 -12.66
N VAL A 241 -1.77 9.61 -12.43
CA VAL A 241 -2.91 9.34 -13.28
C VAL A 241 -3.55 10.66 -13.69
N ILE A 242 -4.10 10.69 -14.90
CA ILE A 242 -5.00 11.74 -15.36
C ILE A 242 -6.41 11.31 -15.01
N ALA A 243 -7.15 12.18 -14.32
CA ALA A 243 -8.49 11.92 -13.82
C ALA A 243 -9.41 13.12 -14.02
N GLU A 244 -10.70 12.88 -13.95
CA GLU A 244 -11.71 13.92 -13.87
C GLU A 244 -11.57 14.70 -12.54
N PRO A 245 -11.61 16.04 -12.54
CA PRO A 245 -11.74 16.82 -11.31
C PRO A 245 -13.11 16.54 -10.66
N TYR A 246 -13.15 16.55 -9.33
CA TYR A 246 -14.42 16.37 -8.61
C TYR A 246 -15.26 17.65 -8.68
N LYS A 247 -16.54 17.48 -9.03
CA LYS A 247 -17.57 18.50 -8.85
C LYS A 247 -18.10 18.40 -7.43
N MET A 248 -17.43 19.06 -6.49
CA MET A 248 -17.79 19.04 -5.07
C MET A 248 -19.21 19.58 -4.88
N ARG A 249 -20.01 18.93 -4.01
CA ARG A 249 -21.33 19.46 -3.65
C ARG A 249 -21.19 20.78 -2.91
N GLU A 250 -21.95 21.79 -3.34
CA GLU A 250 -21.99 23.10 -2.68
C GLU A 250 -22.45 22.97 -1.22
N GLY A 251 -21.85 23.78 -0.33
CA GLY A 251 -22.15 23.76 1.10
C GLY A 251 -21.48 22.64 1.91
N ILE A 252 -20.84 21.65 1.27
CA ILE A 252 -20.13 20.56 1.98
C ILE A 252 -18.65 20.53 1.58
N ASP A 253 -17.87 21.34 2.30
CA ASP A 253 -16.42 21.44 2.10
C ASP A 253 -15.66 20.48 3.04
N GLY A 254 -15.70 19.19 2.72
CA GLY A 254 -15.03 18.17 3.51
C GLY A 254 -15.00 16.78 2.91
N THR A 255 -14.28 15.88 3.59
CA THR A 255 -14.16 14.47 3.24
C THR A 255 -14.72 13.63 4.38
N ILE A 256 -15.55 12.64 4.04
CA ILE A 256 -16.03 11.65 5.00
C ILE A 256 -14.98 10.55 5.10
N LYS A 257 -14.64 10.14 6.32
CA LYS A 257 -13.74 9.03 6.62
C LYS A 257 -14.49 7.98 7.42
N LEU A 258 -14.60 6.79 6.85
CA LEU A 258 -15.23 5.65 7.49
C LEU A 258 -14.18 4.63 7.90
N TYR A 259 -14.26 4.08 9.10
CA TYR A 259 -13.48 2.92 9.53
C TYR A 259 -14.35 1.68 9.38
N ILE A 260 -13.88 0.71 8.60
CA ILE A 260 -14.65 -0.48 8.24
C ILE A 260 -13.86 -1.73 8.62
N ALA A 261 -14.60 -2.75 9.09
CA ALA A 261 -14.07 -4.07 9.32
C ALA A 261 -14.85 -5.15 8.56
N ASN A 262 -14.10 -6.12 8.05
CA ASN A 262 -14.60 -7.38 7.52
C ASN A 262 -14.22 -8.51 8.48
N ASN A 263 -15.23 -9.19 9.03
CA ASN A 263 -15.04 -10.25 10.00
C ASN A 263 -15.20 -11.62 9.35
N GLU A 264 -14.08 -12.36 9.28
CA GLU A 264 -14.04 -13.76 8.86
C GLU A 264 -14.70 -14.04 7.49
N LEU A 265 -14.65 -13.07 6.57
CA LEU A 265 -15.31 -13.10 5.24
C LEU A 265 -16.85 -13.15 5.27
N LYS A 266 -17.48 -12.96 6.44
CA LYS A 266 -18.93 -13.14 6.61
C LYS A 266 -19.70 -11.85 6.79
N THR A 267 -19.18 -10.95 7.63
CA THR A 267 -19.87 -9.71 7.97
C THR A 267 -18.97 -8.51 7.72
N THR A 268 -19.58 -7.43 7.29
CA THR A 268 -18.94 -6.14 7.04
C THR A 268 -19.65 -5.12 7.90
N GLU A 269 -18.89 -4.34 8.68
CA GLU A 269 -19.47 -3.37 9.59
C GLU A 269 -18.72 -2.03 9.56
N LEU A 270 -19.50 -0.96 9.73
CA LEU A 270 -18.97 0.36 10.05
C LEU A 270 -18.58 0.41 11.53
N LEU A 271 -17.32 0.74 11.82
CA LEU A 271 -16.80 0.88 13.18
C LEU A 271 -16.85 2.31 13.69
N ASP A 272 -16.60 3.29 12.82
CA ASP A 272 -16.58 4.70 13.18
C ASP A 272 -16.65 5.60 11.93
N ALA A 273 -17.13 6.83 12.09
CA ALA A 273 -17.33 7.79 11.01
C ALA A 273 -16.93 9.21 11.41
N TYR A 274 -16.21 9.88 10.51
CA TYR A 274 -15.73 11.24 10.74
C TYR A 274 -15.86 12.12 9.52
N PHE A 275 -16.25 13.37 9.74
CA PHE A 275 -16.15 14.46 8.78
C PHE A 275 -14.82 15.18 8.95
N LEU A 276 -14.10 15.35 7.86
CA LEU A 276 -12.81 16.03 7.80
C LEU A 276 -12.98 17.30 6.97
N PRO A 277 -13.18 18.46 7.62
CA PRO A 277 -13.36 19.73 6.92
C PRO A 277 -12.13 20.07 6.07
N HIS A 278 -12.36 20.52 4.84
CA HIS A 278 -11.31 21.14 4.04
C HIS A 278 -10.97 22.53 4.64
N GLY A 279 -9.76 23.03 4.38
CA GLY A 279 -9.30 24.33 4.88
C GLY A 279 -8.71 24.34 6.29
N ALA A 280 -8.81 23.25 7.05
CA ALA A 280 -8.26 23.18 8.40
C ALA A 280 -6.71 23.20 8.40
N THR A 281 -6.12 24.03 9.27
CA THR A 281 -4.65 24.14 9.42
C THR A 281 -4.01 22.89 10.05
N ARG A 282 -4.81 22.05 10.70
CA ARG A 282 -4.43 20.77 11.29
C ARG A 282 -5.51 19.73 11.00
N PRO A 283 -5.17 18.42 10.95
CA PRO A 283 -6.18 17.37 10.82
C PRO A 283 -7.26 17.50 11.89
N ASN A 284 -8.47 17.86 11.45
CA ASN A 284 -9.65 17.95 12.29
C ASN A 284 -10.58 16.79 11.92
N HIS A 285 -10.87 15.91 12.88
CA HIS A 285 -11.85 14.84 12.71
C HIS A 285 -13.03 15.17 13.60
N ILE A 286 -14.17 15.42 12.97
CA ILE A 286 -15.43 15.70 13.64
C ILE A 286 -16.28 14.45 13.53
N ARG A 287 -16.84 13.95 14.63
CA ARG A 287 -17.60 12.69 14.59
C ARG A 287 -18.89 12.89 13.79
N ILE A 288 -19.28 11.85 13.07
CA ILE A 288 -20.58 11.77 12.41
C ILE A 288 -21.43 10.78 13.22
N SER A 289 -22.64 11.18 13.58
CA SER A 289 -23.60 10.32 14.28
C SER A 289 -24.08 9.16 13.39
N GLU A 290 -24.82 8.22 13.98
CA GLU A 290 -25.44 7.13 13.21
C GLU A 290 -26.46 7.66 12.19
N THR A 291 -27.10 8.80 12.46
CA THR A 291 -28.07 9.48 11.57
C THR A 291 -27.41 10.39 10.53
N GLY A 292 -26.08 10.50 10.52
CA GLY A 292 -25.34 11.33 9.55
C GLY A 292 -25.14 12.79 9.98
N GLU A 293 -25.45 13.15 11.23
CA GLU A 293 -25.24 14.49 11.77
C GLU A 293 -23.77 14.70 12.14
N VAL A 294 -23.20 15.85 11.75
CA VAL A 294 -21.80 16.19 12.05
C VAL A 294 -21.73 16.96 13.37
N GLU A 295 -21.11 16.36 14.39
CA GLU A 295 -21.10 16.94 15.74
C GLU A 295 -20.55 18.37 15.79
N GLY A 296 -21.26 19.27 16.48
CA GLY A 296 -20.85 20.67 16.61
C GLY A 296 -20.91 21.47 15.29
N ARG A 297 -21.60 20.94 14.27
CA ARG A 297 -21.91 21.63 13.03
C ARG A 297 -23.39 21.50 12.72
N ASP A 298 -23.96 22.56 12.16
CA ASP A 298 -25.28 22.51 11.54
C ASP A 298 -25.16 21.89 10.14
N LEU A 299 -24.83 20.59 10.11
CA LEU A 299 -24.61 19.83 8.89
C LEU A 299 -25.05 18.38 9.10
N THR A 300 -26.00 17.95 8.28
CA THR A 300 -26.35 16.53 8.12
C THR A 300 -25.88 16.07 6.75
N ILE A 301 -25.16 14.93 6.70
CA ILE A 301 -24.65 14.38 5.45
C ILE A 301 -25.82 13.92 4.57
N PRO A 302 -26.04 14.52 3.39
CA PRO A 302 -27.17 14.15 2.55
C PRO A 302 -26.99 12.74 1.97
N GLY A 303 -28.06 11.93 2.02
CA GLY A 303 -28.02 10.56 1.52
C GLY A 303 -27.12 9.62 2.34
N TRP A 304 -26.93 9.92 3.63
CA TRP A 304 -26.07 9.16 4.54
C TRP A 304 -26.31 7.65 4.49
N ASP A 305 -27.57 7.22 4.57
CA ASP A 305 -27.92 5.79 4.57
C ASP A 305 -27.48 5.09 3.29
N ASN A 306 -27.67 5.73 2.13
CA ASN A 306 -27.23 5.20 0.84
C ASN A 306 -25.71 5.13 0.76
N ILE A 307 -25.00 6.19 1.21
CA ILE A 307 -23.54 6.21 1.26
C ILE A 307 -23.00 5.05 2.08
N ILE A 308 -23.57 4.79 3.26
CA ILE A 308 -23.16 3.70 4.13
C ILE A 308 -23.51 2.35 3.48
N ALA A 309 -24.73 2.16 2.99
CA ALA A 309 -25.15 0.91 2.36
C ALA A 309 -24.25 0.52 1.17
N ASP A 310 -24.02 1.44 0.25
CA ASP A 310 -23.20 1.22 -0.94
C ASP A 310 -21.73 1.00 -0.56
N THR A 311 -21.21 1.78 0.40
CA THR A 311 -19.81 1.60 0.84
C THR A 311 -19.61 0.26 1.55
N LEU A 312 -20.57 -0.20 2.37
CA LEU A 312 -20.50 -1.50 3.03
C LEU A 312 -20.63 -2.64 2.01
N LYS A 313 -21.44 -2.48 0.96
CA LYS A 313 -21.53 -3.43 -0.16
C LYS A 313 -20.18 -3.57 -0.88
N ILE A 314 -19.54 -2.45 -1.21
CA ILE A 314 -18.20 -2.43 -1.83
C ILE A 314 -17.17 -3.05 -0.89
N ALA A 315 -17.22 -2.74 0.41
CA ALA A 315 -16.32 -3.31 1.41
C ALA A 315 -16.49 -4.82 1.58
N ALA A 316 -17.72 -5.33 1.49
CA ALA A 316 -18.02 -6.76 1.52
C ALA A 316 -17.50 -7.49 0.26
N PHE A 317 -17.55 -6.83 -0.90
CA PHE A 317 -16.97 -7.36 -2.14
C PHE A 317 -15.47 -7.62 -2.00
N VAL A 318 -14.73 -6.80 -1.24
CA VAL A 318 -13.29 -6.99 -0.93
C VAL A 318 -13.04 -7.49 0.50
N SER A 319 -13.87 -8.43 0.96
CA SER A 319 -13.84 -8.96 2.32
C SER A 319 -12.51 -9.57 2.79
N GLU A 320 -11.59 -9.90 1.88
CA GLU A 320 -10.23 -10.33 2.19
C GLU A 320 -9.40 -9.26 2.91
N ILE A 321 -9.80 -7.98 2.80
CA ILE A 321 -9.22 -6.87 3.55
C ILE A 321 -10.03 -6.68 4.83
N GLU A 322 -9.38 -6.96 5.96
CA GLU A 322 -10.01 -7.08 7.27
C GLU A 322 -10.33 -5.75 7.96
N TYR A 323 -9.43 -4.78 7.92
CA TYR A 323 -9.60 -3.49 8.60
C TYR A 323 -8.96 -2.36 7.81
N PHE A 324 -9.75 -1.39 7.40
CA PHE A 324 -9.31 -0.29 6.55
C PHE A 324 -10.19 0.95 6.76
N ALA A 325 -9.73 2.08 6.21
CA ALA A 325 -10.55 3.27 6.13
C ALA A 325 -10.90 3.60 4.68
N VAL A 326 -12.11 4.10 4.47
CA VAL A 326 -12.62 4.62 3.20
C VAL A 326 -12.72 6.13 3.29
N TYR A 327 -12.28 6.82 2.24
CA TYR A 327 -12.36 8.28 2.14
C TYR A 327 -13.34 8.63 1.03
N ILE A 328 -14.38 9.37 1.38
CA ILE A 328 -15.50 9.68 0.51
C ILE A 328 -15.60 11.18 0.33
N ILE A 329 -15.82 11.59 -0.91
CA ILE A 329 -16.07 12.96 -1.31
C ILE A 329 -17.50 13.03 -1.84
N LEU A 330 -18.27 14.00 -1.35
CA LEU A 330 -19.60 14.27 -1.87
C LEU A 330 -19.50 15.13 -3.11
N THR A 331 -20.15 14.68 -4.17
CA THR A 331 -20.22 15.38 -5.44
C THR A 331 -21.64 15.88 -5.69
N GLU A 332 -21.81 16.77 -6.66
CA GLU A 332 -23.15 17.25 -7.08
C GLU A 332 -24.09 16.06 -7.37
N ASP A 333 -23.58 15.07 -8.11
CA ASP A 333 -24.30 13.90 -8.60
C ASP A 333 -24.35 12.70 -7.63
N GLY A 334 -23.73 12.78 -6.44
CA GLY A 334 -23.68 11.67 -5.49
C GLY A 334 -22.44 11.66 -4.60
N PHE A 335 -21.71 10.54 -4.59
CA PHE A 335 -20.46 10.42 -3.85
C PHE A 335 -19.42 9.59 -4.61
N VAL A 336 -18.14 9.91 -4.36
CA VAL A 336 -16.99 9.19 -4.89
C VAL A 336 -16.12 8.71 -3.73
N ILE A 337 -15.76 7.43 -3.76
CA ILE A 337 -14.71 6.86 -2.92
C ILE A 337 -13.37 7.31 -3.47
N ASP A 338 -12.84 8.38 -2.91
CA ASP A 338 -11.58 9.00 -3.30
C ASP A 338 -10.39 8.04 -3.14
N ARG A 339 -10.38 7.25 -2.06
CA ARG A 339 -9.35 6.24 -1.79
C ARG A 339 -9.73 5.31 -0.64
N PHE A 340 -8.93 4.26 -0.53
CA PHE A 340 -8.86 3.36 0.61
C PHE A 340 -7.53 3.53 1.36
N SER A 341 -7.54 3.21 2.65
CA SER A 341 -6.35 3.08 3.48
C SER A 341 -6.35 1.76 4.22
N THR A 342 -5.54 0.81 3.75
CA THR A 342 -5.37 -0.53 4.35
C THR A 342 -4.48 -0.52 5.60
N SER A 343 -4.10 0.66 6.09
CA SER A 343 -3.31 0.86 7.31
C SER A 343 -3.71 2.20 7.92
N PRO A 344 -4.99 2.35 8.32
CA PRO A 344 -5.50 3.63 8.75
C PRO A 344 -4.77 4.07 10.03
N ALA A 345 -4.56 5.38 10.19
CA ALA A 345 -4.19 5.94 11.48
C ALA A 345 -5.46 6.14 12.31
N LEU A 346 -5.37 5.99 13.64
CA LEU A 346 -6.45 6.35 14.56
C LEU A 346 -6.80 7.84 14.40
N PRO A 347 -8.06 8.22 14.67
CA PRO A 347 -8.47 9.62 14.64
C PRO A 347 -7.70 10.42 15.71
N PRO A 348 -7.47 11.72 15.54
CA PRO A 348 -6.84 12.59 16.54
C PRO A 348 -7.75 12.88 17.74
N VAL A 349 -9.05 12.60 17.63
CA VAL A 349 -10.07 12.71 18.69
C VAL A 349 -10.41 11.33 19.27
N ALA A 350 -11.01 11.28 20.46
CA ALA A 350 -11.47 10.02 21.06
C ALA A 350 -12.35 9.24 20.06
N HIS A 351 -11.95 8.01 19.76
CA HIS A 351 -12.76 7.12 18.94
C HIS A 351 -13.89 6.48 19.74
N SER A 352 -14.89 5.96 19.03
CA SER A 352 -16.03 5.26 19.62
C SER A 352 -15.60 4.01 20.40
N ASP A 353 -16.43 3.60 21.36
CA ASP A 353 -16.23 2.33 22.07
C ASP A 353 -16.26 1.14 21.10
N LYS A 354 -17.11 1.19 20.06
CA LYS A 354 -17.16 0.17 19.00
C LYS A 354 -15.81 -0.02 18.29
N LEU A 355 -15.18 1.06 17.82
CA LEU A 355 -13.85 0.97 17.20
C LEU A 355 -12.79 0.50 18.22
N ASN A 356 -12.89 0.95 19.48
CA ASN A 356 -11.95 0.58 20.52
C ASN A 356 -12.01 -0.92 20.83
N ASP A 357 -13.21 -1.45 21.07
CA ASP A 357 -13.47 -2.84 21.43
C ASP A 357 -13.05 -3.78 20.31
N TYR A 358 -13.32 -3.41 19.06
CA TYR A 358 -12.81 -4.11 17.89
C TYR A 358 -11.29 -4.25 17.91
N LEU A 359 -10.57 -3.15 18.17
CA LEU A 359 -9.10 -3.14 18.18
C LEU A 359 -8.52 -3.92 19.38
N LEU A 360 -9.17 -3.86 20.55
CA LEU A 360 -8.78 -4.60 21.74
C LEU A 360 -8.99 -6.11 21.56
N ASP A 361 -10.11 -6.54 20.96
CA ASP A 361 -10.34 -7.94 20.60
C ASP A 361 -9.27 -8.45 19.63
N ARG A 362 -8.95 -7.68 18.58
CA ARG A 362 -7.87 -8.02 17.64
C ARG A 362 -6.52 -8.09 18.34
N LEU A 363 -6.24 -7.22 19.30
CA LEU A 363 -5.01 -7.23 20.09
C LEU A 363 -4.90 -8.51 20.93
N ALA A 364 -5.98 -8.90 21.61
CA ALA A 364 -6.05 -10.12 22.40
C ALA A 364 -5.80 -11.36 21.52
N LYS A 365 -6.48 -11.45 20.36
CA LYS A 365 -6.28 -12.53 19.37
C LYS A 365 -4.84 -12.57 18.86
N LYS A 366 -4.25 -11.42 18.49
CA LYS A 366 -2.86 -11.35 18.03
C LYS A 366 -1.87 -11.78 19.12
N ARG A 367 -2.08 -11.38 20.37
CA ARG A 367 -1.21 -11.79 21.49
C ARG A 367 -1.31 -13.29 21.79
N SER A 368 -2.50 -13.89 21.70
CA SER A 368 -2.68 -15.33 21.92
C SER A 368 -1.95 -16.20 20.88
N THR A 369 -1.86 -15.72 19.64
CA THR A 369 -1.23 -16.44 18.52
C THR A 369 0.26 -16.14 18.39
N PHE A 370 0.71 -14.97 18.82
CA PHE A 370 2.08 -14.52 18.63
C PHE A 370 3.03 -15.11 19.68
N LYS A 371 3.81 -16.13 19.28
CA LYS A 371 4.89 -16.72 20.08
C LYS A 371 6.26 -16.34 19.51
N THR A 372 7.00 -15.45 20.19
CA THR A 372 8.40 -15.17 19.82
C THR A 372 9.30 -16.29 20.30
N THR A 373 9.90 -17.03 19.38
CA THR A 373 10.86 -18.10 19.70
C THR A 373 12.30 -17.59 19.61
N LYS A 374 13.24 -18.16 20.39
CA LYS A 374 14.68 -17.85 20.27
C LYS A 374 15.19 -18.02 18.83
N ARG A 375 14.65 -19.02 18.11
CA ARG A 375 14.95 -19.30 16.69
C ARG A 375 14.57 -18.15 15.77
N SER A 376 13.40 -17.52 15.96
CA SER A 376 12.97 -16.40 15.11
C SER A 376 13.84 -15.15 15.32
N ILE A 377 14.23 -14.88 16.57
CA ILE A 377 15.16 -13.79 16.91
C ILE A 377 16.51 -14.00 16.24
N TRP A 378 17.07 -15.21 16.31
CA TRP A 378 18.36 -15.54 15.69
C TRP A 378 18.29 -15.45 14.16
N LYS A 379 17.21 -15.94 13.54
CA LYS A 379 16.97 -15.79 12.09
C LYS A 379 16.94 -14.32 11.66
N ALA A 380 16.24 -13.46 12.41
CA ALA A 380 16.19 -12.02 12.12
C ALA A 380 17.59 -11.36 12.23
N PHE A 381 18.38 -11.76 13.22
CA PHE A 381 19.77 -11.30 13.35
C PHE A 381 20.65 -11.73 12.17
N LYS A 382 20.57 -13.00 11.77
CA LYS A 382 21.31 -13.55 10.60
C LYS A 382 20.95 -12.77 9.33
N ASN A 383 19.64 -12.58 9.07
CA ASN A 383 19.16 -11.81 7.92
C ASN A 383 19.72 -10.39 7.92
N LYS A 384 19.65 -9.67 9.06
CA LYS A 384 20.20 -8.32 9.16
C LYS A 384 21.69 -8.25 8.83
N ARG A 385 22.49 -9.21 9.34
CA ARG A 385 23.93 -9.27 9.03
C ARG A 385 24.16 -9.53 7.54
N PHE A 386 23.39 -10.45 6.97
CA PHE A 386 23.46 -10.77 5.55
C PHE A 386 23.13 -9.55 4.69
N ASN A 387 22.04 -8.84 4.98
CA ASN A 387 21.67 -7.63 4.23
C ASN A 387 22.71 -6.52 4.34
N CYS A 388 23.35 -6.37 5.51
CA CYS A 388 24.50 -5.47 5.66
C CYS A 388 25.69 -5.90 4.81
N PHE A 389 25.97 -7.20 4.71
CA PHE A 389 27.01 -7.74 3.84
C PHE A 389 26.69 -7.43 2.37
N VAL A 390 25.48 -7.76 1.90
CA VAL A 390 25.05 -7.49 0.52
C VAL A 390 25.21 -6.02 0.16
N ARG A 391 24.75 -5.13 1.04
CA ARG A 391 24.82 -3.67 0.79
C ARG A 391 26.26 -3.14 0.71
N LYS A 392 27.21 -3.75 1.44
CA LYS A 392 28.59 -3.25 1.52
C LYS A 392 29.51 -3.87 0.49
N PHE A 393 29.29 -5.14 0.14
CA PHE A 393 30.27 -5.94 -0.58
C PHE A 393 29.76 -6.52 -1.90
N CYS A 394 28.45 -6.54 -2.14
CA CYS A 394 27.89 -7.05 -3.38
C CYS A 394 27.59 -5.90 -4.36
N ARG A 395 27.30 -6.26 -5.62
CA ARG A 395 27.02 -5.30 -6.68
C ARG A 395 25.94 -4.29 -6.26
N PRO A 396 26.18 -2.97 -6.36
CA PRO A 396 25.18 -1.96 -6.04
C PRO A 396 23.86 -2.22 -6.78
N GLY A 397 22.75 -2.17 -6.05
CA GLY A 397 21.42 -2.45 -6.59
C GLY A 397 20.95 -3.90 -6.46
N ILE A 398 21.85 -4.88 -6.20
CA ILE A 398 21.39 -6.26 -6.00
C ILE A 398 20.51 -6.38 -4.75
N ARG A 399 19.37 -7.04 -4.89
CA ARG A 399 18.48 -7.33 -3.77
C ARG A 399 19.09 -8.45 -2.91
N PRO A 400 19.06 -8.37 -1.58
CA PRO A 400 19.62 -9.44 -0.75
C PRO A 400 19.02 -10.81 -1.01
N TYR A 401 17.71 -10.88 -1.28
CA TYR A 401 17.07 -12.14 -1.68
C TYR A 401 17.69 -12.73 -2.96
N MET A 402 17.94 -11.90 -3.97
CA MET A 402 18.56 -12.34 -5.23
C MET A 402 20.02 -12.73 -5.05
N GLN A 403 20.75 -12.03 -4.19
CA GLN A 403 22.10 -12.43 -3.79
C GLN A 403 22.07 -13.79 -3.05
N SER A 404 21.06 -14.03 -2.22
CA SER A 404 20.89 -15.34 -1.55
C SER A 404 20.65 -16.44 -2.57
N LEU A 405 19.76 -16.22 -3.54
CA LEU A 405 19.52 -17.18 -4.62
C LEU A 405 20.79 -17.47 -5.41
N TRP A 406 21.54 -16.44 -5.80
CA TRP A 406 22.82 -16.62 -6.49
C TRP A 406 23.80 -17.48 -5.68
N MET A 407 23.96 -17.23 -4.37
CA MET A 407 24.81 -18.05 -3.52
C MET A 407 24.32 -19.49 -3.39
N HIS A 408 22.99 -19.70 -3.36
CA HIS A 408 22.41 -21.04 -3.39
C HIS A 408 22.70 -21.73 -4.72
N SER A 409 22.56 -21.04 -5.86
CA SER A 409 22.89 -21.58 -7.17
C SER A 409 24.37 -21.93 -7.30
N VAL A 410 25.28 -21.11 -6.76
CA VAL A 410 26.73 -21.42 -6.72
C VAL A 410 27.00 -22.67 -5.89
N TRP A 411 26.33 -22.81 -4.73
CA TRP A 411 26.49 -23.99 -3.87
C TRP A 411 25.92 -25.25 -4.50
N ASP A 412 24.74 -25.14 -5.12
CA ASP A 412 24.09 -26.22 -5.85
C ASP A 412 24.96 -26.70 -7.02
N ASP A 413 25.45 -25.75 -7.83
CA ASP A 413 26.35 -26.01 -8.95
C ASP A 413 27.68 -26.63 -8.49
N PHE A 414 28.20 -26.25 -7.31
CA PHE A 414 29.36 -26.90 -6.70
C PHE A 414 29.09 -28.38 -6.39
N LEU A 415 27.95 -28.69 -5.75
CA LEU A 415 27.62 -30.03 -5.28
C LEU A 415 27.18 -30.96 -6.42
N HIS A 416 26.33 -30.47 -7.33
CA HIS A 416 25.57 -31.33 -8.25
C HIS A 416 26.10 -31.33 -9.68
N THR A 417 26.68 -30.22 -10.17
CA THR A 417 27.21 -30.19 -11.55
C THR A 417 28.49 -31.01 -11.65
N LYS A 418 28.46 -32.15 -12.35
CA LYS A 418 29.64 -33.03 -12.53
C LYS A 418 30.33 -32.86 -13.88
N SER A 419 29.74 -32.12 -14.81
CA SER A 419 30.24 -31.93 -16.17
C SER A 419 31.43 -30.98 -16.30
N THR A 420 31.83 -30.32 -15.21
CA THR A 420 32.92 -29.32 -15.21
C THR A 420 33.85 -29.51 -14.02
N ASN A 421 35.13 -29.19 -14.19
CA ASN A 421 36.11 -29.21 -13.10
C ASN A 421 36.04 -27.95 -12.21
N ILE A 422 36.74 -27.97 -11.06
CA ILE A 422 36.69 -26.88 -10.08
C ILE A 422 37.22 -25.55 -10.62
N PHE A 423 38.22 -25.55 -11.50
CA PHE A 423 38.76 -24.33 -12.10
C PHE A 423 37.76 -23.68 -13.04
N GLN A 424 37.05 -24.50 -13.84
CA GLN A 424 35.96 -24.04 -14.69
C GLN A 424 34.80 -23.47 -13.88
N LYS A 425 34.43 -24.12 -12.75
CA LYS A 425 33.42 -23.61 -11.82
C LYS A 425 33.79 -22.25 -11.25
N ILE A 426 34.99 -22.14 -10.68
CA ILE A 426 35.48 -20.87 -10.11
C ILE A 426 35.54 -19.78 -11.18
N TRP A 427 35.99 -20.13 -12.39
CA TRP A 427 36.00 -19.20 -13.51
C TRP A 427 34.57 -18.73 -13.86
N CYS A 428 33.60 -19.63 -13.97
CA CYS A 428 32.20 -19.28 -14.24
C CYS A 428 31.62 -18.37 -13.15
N TRP A 429 31.77 -18.73 -11.88
CA TRP A 429 31.23 -17.95 -10.76
C TRP A 429 31.83 -16.55 -10.69
N LYS A 430 33.13 -16.40 -10.97
CA LYS A 430 33.80 -15.08 -11.05
C LYS A 430 33.22 -14.20 -12.15
N HIS A 431 32.73 -14.80 -13.24
CA HIS A 431 32.09 -14.09 -14.35
C HIS A 431 30.55 -14.08 -14.23
N GLY A 432 30.00 -14.60 -13.13
CA GLY A 432 28.57 -14.57 -12.81
C GLY A 432 27.73 -15.68 -13.46
N PHE A 433 28.33 -16.77 -13.92
CA PHE A 433 27.64 -17.91 -14.51
C PHE A 433 27.67 -19.14 -13.60
N GLN A 434 26.64 -19.98 -13.70
CA GLN A 434 26.71 -21.37 -13.22
C GLN A 434 27.52 -22.21 -14.21
N SER A 435 28.27 -23.20 -13.71
CA SER A 435 29.26 -23.92 -14.52
C SER A 435 28.67 -24.74 -15.66
N PHE A 436 27.44 -25.25 -15.50
CA PHE A 436 26.75 -25.97 -16.58
C PHE A 436 26.51 -25.11 -17.83
N ARG A 437 26.56 -23.76 -17.71
CA ARG A 437 26.42 -22.83 -18.84
C ARG A 437 27.56 -22.98 -19.86
N ILE A 438 28.71 -23.55 -19.47
CA ILE A 438 29.79 -23.88 -20.42
C ILE A 438 29.25 -24.79 -21.53
N GLN A 439 28.55 -25.86 -21.17
CA GLN A 439 28.00 -26.79 -22.15
C GLN A 439 26.79 -26.19 -22.88
N GLN A 440 25.95 -25.44 -22.17
CA GLN A 440 24.72 -24.92 -22.74
C GLN A 440 24.95 -23.80 -23.76
N TYR A 441 25.88 -22.88 -23.50
CA TYR A 441 26.15 -21.71 -24.33
C TYR A 441 27.48 -21.79 -25.07
N GLY A 442 28.27 -22.85 -24.86
CA GLY A 442 29.64 -22.90 -25.35
C GLY A 442 30.50 -21.77 -24.77
N LEU A 443 30.37 -21.48 -23.46
CA LEU A 443 31.08 -20.35 -22.85
C LEU A 443 32.60 -20.51 -22.95
N THR A 444 33.25 -19.49 -23.49
CA THR A 444 34.70 -19.35 -23.58
C THR A 444 35.15 -18.01 -23.00
N LYS A 445 36.47 -17.81 -22.92
CA LYS A 445 37.03 -16.52 -22.44
C LYS A 445 36.74 -15.37 -23.39
N GLU A 446 36.47 -15.67 -24.65
CA GLU A 446 36.22 -14.72 -25.73
C GLU A 446 34.75 -14.33 -25.80
N ASN A 447 33.83 -15.26 -25.58
CA ASN A 447 32.39 -15.04 -25.84
C ASN A 447 31.55 -14.78 -24.58
N TYR A 448 32.05 -14.98 -23.36
CA TYR A 448 31.19 -14.93 -22.16
C TYR A 448 30.51 -13.58 -21.94
N LYS A 449 31.09 -12.49 -22.46
CA LYS A 449 30.52 -11.13 -22.39
C LYS A 449 29.35 -10.91 -23.34
N ASN A 450 29.16 -11.80 -24.31
CA ASN A 450 28.04 -11.76 -25.26
C ASN A 450 26.74 -12.29 -24.65
N PHE A 451 26.83 -12.94 -23.49
CA PHE A 451 25.70 -13.50 -22.77
C PHE A 451 25.40 -12.69 -21.51
N LEU A 452 24.11 -12.60 -21.18
CA LEU A 452 23.69 -12.15 -19.86
C LEU A 452 24.00 -13.25 -18.83
N SER A 453 24.83 -12.94 -17.84
CA SER A 453 25.18 -13.90 -16.80
C SER A 453 24.04 -14.16 -15.83
N ASP A 454 24.02 -15.34 -15.20
CA ASP A 454 23.02 -15.71 -14.19
C ASP A 454 22.98 -14.67 -13.05
N TYR A 455 24.16 -14.18 -12.62
CA TYR A 455 24.27 -13.11 -11.63
C TYR A 455 23.71 -11.77 -12.13
N GLN A 456 23.98 -11.41 -13.39
CA GLN A 456 23.39 -10.21 -13.99
C GLN A 456 21.87 -10.34 -14.09
N TYR A 457 21.34 -11.50 -14.44
CA TYR A 457 19.90 -11.76 -14.46
C TYR A 457 19.26 -11.63 -13.07
N HIS A 458 19.90 -12.17 -12.03
CA HIS A 458 19.49 -11.93 -10.64
C HIS A 458 19.53 -10.46 -10.24
N TRP A 459 20.54 -9.71 -10.70
CA TRP A 459 20.68 -8.28 -10.45
C TRP A 459 19.61 -7.46 -11.18
N LEU A 460 19.21 -7.84 -12.39
CA LEU A 460 18.12 -7.23 -13.17
C LEU A 460 16.73 -7.47 -12.55
N ASN A 461 16.62 -8.33 -11.53
CA ASN A 461 15.33 -8.71 -10.99
C ASN A 461 14.45 -7.50 -10.58
N ARG A 462 13.22 -7.57 -11.08
CA ARG A 462 12.20 -6.51 -11.23
C ARG A 462 12.45 -5.55 -12.39
N ILE A 463 12.69 -6.11 -13.58
CA ILE A 463 12.56 -5.39 -14.86
C ILE A 463 11.18 -4.72 -14.97
N ASN A 464 10.14 -5.42 -14.50
CA ASN A 464 8.78 -4.88 -14.46
C ASN A 464 8.54 -3.98 -13.23
N ASN A 465 7.74 -2.94 -13.44
CA ASN A 465 7.32 -2.01 -12.38
C ASN A 465 6.37 -2.67 -11.36
N GLY A 466 5.74 -1.84 -10.51
CA GLY A 466 4.82 -2.31 -9.47
C GLY A 466 3.64 -3.15 -9.99
N TYR A 467 3.19 -2.90 -11.22
CA TYR A 467 2.05 -3.59 -11.84
C TYR A 467 2.34 -5.03 -12.25
N GLN A 468 3.56 -5.55 -12.06
CA GLN A 468 3.83 -6.98 -12.20
C GLN A 468 2.90 -7.86 -11.33
N ILE A 469 2.34 -7.28 -10.26
CA ILE A 469 1.38 -7.95 -9.39
C ILE A 469 0.08 -8.31 -10.10
N TRP A 470 -0.29 -7.58 -11.15
CA TRP A 470 -1.45 -7.90 -11.98
C TRP A 470 -1.29 -9.20 -12.76
N ILE A 471 -0.05 -9.68 -12.96
CA ILE A 471 0.24 -10.92 -13.71
C ILE A 471 0.71 -12.03 -12.78
N ASN A 472 1.51 -11.69 -11.77
CA ASN A 472 2.13 -12.70 -10.89
C ASN A 472 1.16 -13.28 -9.85
N ASP A 473 0.03 -12.62 -9.61
CA ASP A 473 -0.96 -13.03 -8.62
C ASP A 473 -2.23 -13.52 -9.31
N LYS A 474 -2.56 -14.80 -9.10
CA LYS A 474 -3.63 -15.48 -9.84
C LYS A 474 -5.00 -14.82 -9.65
N THR A 475 -5.30 -14.42 -8.41
CA THR A 475 -6.55 -13.74 -8.06
C THR A 475 -6.60 -12.33 -8.63
N THR A 476 -5.52 -11.55 -8.55
CA THR A 476 -5.48 -10.18 -9.10
C THR A 476 -5.58 -10.18 -10.62
N THR A 477 -4.89 -11.11 -11.29
CA THR A 477 -4.94 -11.28 -12.74
C THR A 477 -6.38 -11.48 -13.23
N ARG A 478 -7.17 -12.22 -12.44
CA ARG A 478 -8.56 -12.54 -12.78
C ARG A 478 -9.44 -11.30 -12.87
N TYR A 479 -9.28 -10.34 -11.96
CA TYR A 479 -10.03 -9.07 -11.94
C TYR A 479 -9.49 -8.06 -12.95
N VAL A 480 -8.16 -7.87 -13.02
CA VAL A 480 -7.56 -6.80 -13.84
C VAL A 480 -7.72 -7.04 -15.34
N MET A 481 -7.88 -8.29 -15.76
CA MET A 481 -7.96 -8.65 -17.17
C MET A 481 -9.39 -8.64 -17.74
N GLU A 482 -10.40 -8.14 -17.02
CA GLU A 482 -11.72 -7.92 -17.60
C GLU A 482 -11.64 -6.99 -18.84
N PRO A 483 -12.39 -7.27 -19.93
CA PRO A 483 -13.40 -8.32 -20.09
C PRO A 483 -12.84 -9.67 -20.57
N TYR A 484 -11.52 -9.84 -20.70
CA TYR A 484 -10.84 -10.99 -21.32
C TYR A 484 -10.73 -12.24 -20.43
N LYS A 485 -11.57 -12.33 -19.40
CA LYS A 485 -11.52 -13.41 -18.41
C LYS A 485 -11.75 -14.80 -19.04
N GLN A 486 -12.48 -14.91 -20.15
CA GLN A 486 -12.74 -16.19 -20.83
C GLN A 486 -11.46 -16.93 -21.26
N PHE A 487 -10.34 -16.22 -21.45
CA PHE A 487 -9.06 -16.81 -21.84
C PHE A 487 -8.19 -17.21 -20.65
N LEU A 488 -8.62 -16.93 -19.42
CA LEU A 488 -7.90 -17.23 -18.19
C LEU A 488 -8.51 -18.43 -17.46
N ALA A 489 -7.71 -19.07 -16.62
CA ALA A 489 -8.20 -20.12 -15.72
C ALA A 489 -9.31 -19.58 -14.82
N LYS A 490 -10.34 -20.41 -14.61
CA LYS A 490 -11.40 -20.15 -13.63
C LYS A 490 -10.87 -20.34 -12.22
N TYR A 491 -11.24 -19.44 -11.31
CA TYR A 491 -10.95 -19.54 -9.88
C TYR A 491 -12.27 -19.46 -9.10
N TYR A 492 -12.63 -20.54 -8.42
CA TYR A 492 -13.93 -20.68 -7.77
C TYR A 492 -13.94 -20.21 -6.31
N TYR A 493 -12.85 -20.48 -5.57
CA TYR A 493 -12.74 -20.17 -4.16
C TYR A 493 -11.37 -19.61 -3.81
N ASP A 494 -11.32 -18.70 -2.86
CA ASP A 494 -10.10 -18.33 -2.14
C ASP A 494 -10.14 -18.87 -0.71
N ILE A 495 -9.01 -19.41 -0.24
CA ILE A 495 -8.87 -20.03 1.08
C ILE A 495 -7.80 -19.27 1.84
N ILE A 496 -8.22 -18.48 2.82
CA ILE A 496 -7.34 -17.58 3.57
C ILE A 496 -7.40 -17.88 5.07
N LYS A 497 -6.39 -17.39 5.80
CA LYS A 497 -6.43 -17.36 7.26
C LYS A 497 -6.75 -15.96 7.76
N MET A 498 -7.85 -15.82 8.49
CA MET A 498 -8.21 -14.61 9.25
C MET A 498 -8.33 -14.98 10.72
N ASN A 499 -7.67 -14.24 11.62
CA ASN A 499 -7.61 -14.58 13.05
C ASN A 499 -7.14 -16.01 13.38
N GLY A 500 -6.32 -16.61 12.54
CA GLY A 500 -5.88 -18.00 12.71
C GLY A 500 -6.93 -19.05 12.35
N LYS A 501 -8.15 -18.64 11.96
CA LYS A 501 -9.18 -19.51 11.40
C LYS A 501 -9.06 -19.57 9.87
N THR A 502 -9.36 -20.73 9.31
CA THR A 502 -9.50 -20.89 7.86
C THR A 502 -10.85 -20.35 7.42
N CYS A 503 -10.85 -19.42 6.48
CA CYS A 503 -12.03 -18.81 5.90
C CYS A 503 -12.03 -19.07 4.40
N ILE A 504 -13.23 -19.30 3.83
CA ILE A 504 -13.44 -19.59 2.41
C ILE A 504 -14.25 -18.44 1.83
N LYS A 505 -13.81 -17.90 0.70
CA LYS A 505 -14.55 -16.90 -0.07
C LYS A 505 -14.90 -17.46 -1.43
N ALA A 506 -16.14 -17.28 -1.85
CA ALA A 506 -16.57 -17.53 -3.22
C ALA A 506 -16.02 -16.43 -4.16
N LEU A 507 -15.45 -16.83 -5.28
CA LEU A 507 -14.91 -15.93 -6.30
C LEU A 507 -15.85 -15.81 -7.50
N GLN A 508 -15.55 -14.87 -8.40
CA GLN A 508 -16.42 -14.50 -9.54
C GLN A 508 -16.78 -15.63 -10.52
N ASP A 509 -16.06 -16.76 -10.49
CA ASP A 509 -16.33 -17.88 -11.40
C ASP A 509 -17.18 -18.99 -10.77
N ILE A 510 -17.60 -18.81 -9.51
CA ILE A 510 -18.43 -19.78 -8.82
C ILE A 510 -19.78 -19.93 -9.55
N PRO A 511 -20.23 -21.15 -9.88
CA PRO A 511 -21.58 -21.33 -10.42
C PRO A 511 -22.65 -20.99 -9.38
N GLU A 512 -23.87 -20.74 -9.83
CA GLU A 512 -25.01 -20.54 -8.93
C GLU A 512 -25.29 -21.77 -8.06
N GLY A 513 -25.76 -21.54 -6.84
CA GLY A 513 -26.12 -22.61 -5.90
C GLY A 513 -24.95 -23.28 -5.17
N PHE A 514 -23.76 -22.67 -5.20
CA PHE A 514 -22.59 -23.11 -4.42
C PHE A 514 -22.25 -22.11 -3.32
N GLU A 515 -22.09 -22.61 -2.10
CA GLU A 515 -21.80 -21.79 -0.92
C GLU A 515 -20.30 -21.65 -0.68
N ALA A 516 -19.91 -20.60 0.07
CA ALA A 516 -18.55 -20.36 0.54
C ALA A 516 -18.20 -21.25 1.75
N SER A 517 -18.22 -22.57 1.54
CA SER A 517 -17.99 -23.58 2.58
C SER A 517 -17.20 -24.79 2.04
N PHE A 518 -16.68 -25.63 2.93
CA PHE A 518 -16.06 -26.90 2.50
C PHE A 518 -17.07 -27.80 1.79
N ASP A 519 -18.32 -27.84 2.25
CA ASP A 519 -19.38 -28.59 1.57
C ASP A 519 -19.66 -28.05 0.17
N GLY A 520 -19.62 -26.72 0.00
CA GLY A 520 -19.67 -26.08 -1.31
C GLY A 520 -18.52 -26.52 -2.23
N ILE A 521 -17.28 -26.52 -1.72
CA ILE A 521 -16.11 -27.01 -2.47
C ILE A 521 -16.28 -28.48 -2.88
N PHE A 522 -16.73 -29.35 -1.97
CA PHE A 522 -16.94 -30.77 -2.27
C PHE A 522 -18.11 -31.00 -3.23
N LYS A 523 -19.19 -30.22 -3.12
CA LYS A 523 -20.28 -30.22 -4.09
C LYS A 523 -19.74 -29.85 -5.47
N LEU A 524 -18.90 -28.82 -5.56
CA LEU A 524 -18.32 -28.37 -6.83
C LEU A 524 -17.38 -29.43 -7.40
N LEU A 525 -16.56 -30.07 -6.55
CA LEU A 525 -15.69 -31.16 -6.96
C LEU A 525 -16.47 -32.35 -7.55
N ARG A 526 -17.65 -32.67 -7.00
CA ARG A 526 -18.51 -33.73 -7.56
C ARG A 526 -19.03 -33.36 -8.95
N GLN A 527 -19.36 -32.08 -9.19
CA GLN A 527 -19.82 -31.59 -10.48
C GLN A 527 -18.68 -31.53 -11.51
N GLU A 528 -17.59 -30.84 -11.18
CA GLU A 528 -16.47 -30.58 -12.08
C GLU A 528 -15.51 -31.77 -12.22
N LYS A 529 -15.64 -32.78 -11.34
CA LYS A 529 -14.81 -34.01 -11.24
C LYS A 529 -13.34 -33.78 -10.88
N LEU A 530 -12.80 -32.59 -11.11
CA LEU A 530 -11.42 -32.24 -10.82
C LEU A 530 -11.33 -30.75 -10.44
N LEU A 531 -10.77 -30.46 -9.26
CA LEU A 531 -10.40 -29.11 -8.84
C LEU A 531 -8.92 -29.07 -8.51
N ALA A 532 -8.24 -28.00 -8.92
CA ALA A 532 -6.84 -27.76 -8.57
C ALA A 532 -6.74 -26.76 -7.41
N LEU A 533 -6.06 -27.16 -6.32
CA LEU A 533 -5.71 -26.27 -5.22
C LEU A 533 -4.33 -25.68 -5.49
N LYS A 534 -4.21 -24.35 -5.51
CA LYS A 534 -2.94 -23.65 -5.82
C LYS A 534 -2.73 -22.47 -4.88
N PRO A 535 -1.49 -22.17 -4.47
CA PRO A 535 -1.18 -20.89 -3.85
C PRO A 535 -1.50 -19.73 -4.80
N SER A 536 -2.08 -18.66 -4.25
CA SER A 536 -2.44 -17.45 -5.00
C SER A 536 -1.22 -16.77 -5.64
N ALA A 537 -0.08 -16.80 -4.94
CA ALA A 537 1.22 -16.40 -5.46
C ALA A 537 2.30 -17.46 -5.11
N GLY A 538 3.08 -17.89 -6.11
CA GLY A 538 4.11 -18.92 -5.98
C GLY A 538 4.86 -19.15 -7.30
N THR A 539 6.02 -19.80 -7.25
CA THR A 539 6.83 -20.15 -8.44
C THR A 539 7.11 -21.66 -8.46
N HIS A 540 7.56 -22.18 -9.61
CA HIS A 540 8.05 -23.58 -9.77
C HIS A 540 7.06 -24.70 -9.44
N GLY A 541 5.75 -24.42 -9.42
CA GLY A 541 4.75 -25.45 -9.10
C GLY A 541 4.66 -25.78 -7.60
N ASP A 542 5.21 -24.93 -6.72
CA ASP A 542 4.96 -25.03 -5.29
C ASP A 542 3.43 -24.91 -5.04
N GLY A 543 2.80 -26.02 -4.62
CA GLY A 543 1.35 -26.10 -4.42
C GLY A 543 0.80 -27.50 -4.64
#